data_AF-A0A518C9R4-F1
#
_entry.id   AF-A0A518C9R4-F1
#
_cell.length_a   1.000
_cell.length_b   1.000
_cell.length_c   1.000
_cell.angle_alpha   90.00
_cell.angle_beta   90.00
_cell.angle_gamma   90.00
#
_symmetry.space_group_name_H-M   'P 1'
#
loop_
_entity.id
_entity.type
_entity.pdbx_description
1 polymer ?
#
loop_
_entity_poly.entity_id
_entity_poly.type
_entity_poly.pdbx_seq_one_letter_code
_entity_poly.pdbx_strand_id
1 'polypeptide(L)'
;MRKVFGIGINKTGTKSTAQFVKQLGLRTMHDRPNGKSIRDAINRGKRAVPFMFSNDAFFDLPEDIDHERLLERFPDARYIMTTRDTKQWVDSRIIHVLHNRTVTGKRSWTEIDTQAWRREKEEHESRVRETFKRLGKLDQLLIVDVCSDPDKAAQKIADFLELPRNDIGFPRLNTGERKLQQISEKFKCSKRSSFSGTKKPPNYEESEPTSTPPMSHRLGQNLLLGFRQARKFLTKYWNLTLAFCERVRFQSPILLKREE
;
A
#
# COMPACT_ATOMS: atom_id res chain seq x y z
N MET A 1 22.46 -20.97 -10.48
CA MET A 1 21.39 -20.82 -9.47
C MET A 1 20.22 -20.09 -10.10
N ARG A 2 19.02 -20.65 -10.02
CA ARG A 2 17.79 -20.12 -10.65
C ARG A 2 17.41 -18.77 -10.01
N LYS A 3 17.11 -17.75 -10.83
CA LYS A 3 16.63 -16.46 -10.32
C LYS A 3 15.15 -16.53 -9.96
N VAL A 4 14.73 -15.73 -8.98
CA VAL A 4 13.33 -15.59 -8.55
C VAL A 4 12.90 -14.14 -8.70
N PHE A 5 11.76 -13.90 -9.33
CA PHE A 5 11.20 -12.56 -9.50
C PHE A 5 9.79 -12.46 -8.92
N GLY A 6 9.63 -11.60 -7.92
CA GLY A 6 8.35 -11.14 -7.42
C GLY A 6 7.79 -10.05 -8.31
N ILE A 7 6.84 -10.42 -9.16
CA ILE A 7 6.21 -9.54 -10.16
C ILE A 7 4.83 -9.05 -9.70
N GLY A 8 4.42 -9.30 -8.45
CA GLY A 8 3.15 -8.79 -7.93
C GLY A 8 3.16 -7.26 -7.77
N ILE A 9 2.03 -6.63 -8.07
CA ILE A 9 1.81 -5.20 -7.86
C ILE A 9 1.96 -4.83 -6.38
N ASN A 10 2.29 -3.57 -6.07
CA ASN A 10 2.46 -3.10 -4.71
C ASN A 10 1.26 -3.47 -3.80
N LYS A 11 1.47 -3.52 -2.48
CA LYS A 11 0.39 -3.78 -1.48
C LYS A 11 -0.31 -5.14 -1.56
N THR A 12 0.20 -6.08 -2.36
CA THR A 12 -0.25 -7.50 -2.42
C THR A 12 0.55 -8.44 -1.51
N GLY A 13 1.45 -7.91 -0.68
CA GLY A 13 2.27 -8.72 0.23
C GLY A 13 3.72 -8.90 -0.21
N THR A 14 4.19 -8.18 -1.23
CA THR A 14 5.56 -8.25 -1.77
C THR A 14 6.66 -8.25 -0.70
N LYS A 15 6.54 -7.41 0.35
CA LYS A 15 7.53 -7.35 1.44
C LYS A 15 7.56 -8.62 2.31
N SER A 16 6.38 -9.14 2.63
CA SER A 16 6.24 -10.38 3.39
C SER A 16 6.79 -11.57 2.59
N THR A 17 6.43 -11.66 1.32
CA THR A 17 6.92 -12.70 0.42
C THR A 17 8.43 -12.64 0.26
N ALA A 18 9.01 -11.46 0.08
CA ALA A 18 10.46 -11.30 0.00
C ALA A 18 11.17 -11.74 1.30
N GLN A 19 10.59 -11.42 2.46
CA GLN A 19 11.13 -11.88 3.74
C GLN A 19 11.03 -13.40 3.88
N PHE A 20 9.93 -14.00 3.45
CA PHE A 20 9.76 -15.46 3.47
C PHE A 20 10.79 -16.15 2.57
N VAL A 21 10.96 -15.66 1.34
CA VAL A 21 11.94 -16.19 0.38
C VAL A 21 13.38 -16.04 0.90
N LYS A 22 13.66 -14.96 1.64
CA LYS A 22 14.93 -14.80 2.37
C LYS A 22 15.10 -15.85 3.47
N GLN A 23 14.04 -16.19 4.20
CA GLN A 23 14.05 -17.24 5.23
C GLN A 23 14.24 -18.65 4.65
N LEU A 24 13.85 -18.87 3.39
CA LEU A 24 14.15 -20.10 2.64
C LEU A 24 15.62 -20.18 2.17
N GLY A 25 16.45 -19.18 2.48
CA GLY A 25 17.89 -19.20 2.20
C GLY A 25 18.32 -18.45 0.94
N LEU A 26 17.40 -17.84 0.18
CA LEU A 26 17.76 -17.07 -1.01
C LEU A 26 18.24 -15.66 -0.67
N ARG A 27 19.31 -15.19 -1.33
CA ARG A 27 19.77 -13.80 -1.23
C ARG A 27 18.73 -12.90 -1.91
N THR A 28 17.92 -12.24 -1.10
CA THR A 28 16.70 -11.58 -1.57
C THR A 28 16.80 -10.07 -1.47
N MET A 29 16.51 -9.40 -2.57
CA MET A 29 16.39 -7.95 -2.66
C MET A 29 14.92 -7.55 -2.77
N HIS A 30 14.50 -6.66 -1.88
CA HIS A 30 13.20 -5.99 -1.92
C HIS A 30 13.49 -4.49 -1.79
N ASP A 31 13.30 -3.75 -2.89
CA ASP A 31 13.62 -2.32 -3.14
C ASP A 31 14.76 -2.07 -4.17
N ARG A 32 14.88 -0.82 -4.63
CA ARG A 32 15.84 -0.34 -5.64
C ARG A 32 17.22 -0.12 -5.01
N PRO A 33 18.28 -0.80 -5.47
CA PRO A 33 19.63 -0.58 -4.97
C PRO A 33 20.16 0.78 -5.43
N ASN A 34 20.37 1.71 -4.50
CA ASN A 34 21.17 2.94 -4.68
C ASN A 34 20.90 3.71 -5.98
N GLY A 35 19.63 3.92 -6.33
CA GLY A 35 19.23 4.68 -7.53
C GLY A 35 19.37 3.94 -8.86
N LYS A 36 19.88 2.70 -8.90
CA LYS A 36 19.92 1.86 -10.10
C LYS A 36 18.66 1.01 -10.18
N SER A 37 17.83 1.24 -11.19
CA SER A 37 16.56 0.51 -11.30
C SER A 37 16.75 -0.81 -12.07
N ILE A 38 16.21 -1.90 -11.53
CA ILE A 38 16.05 -3.17 -12.26
C ILE A 38 15.26 -2.96 -13.56
N ARG A 39 14.30 -2.01 -13.55
CA ARG A 39 13.60 -1.53 -14.76
C ARG A 39 14.57 -1.07 -15.84
N ASP A 40 15.59 -0.27 -15.55
CA ASP A 40 16.56 0.17 -16.55
C ASP A 40 17.40 -1.00 -17.08
N ALA A 41 17.79 -1.92 -16.19
CA ALA A 41 18.57 -3.09 -16.59
C ALA A 41 17.76 -3.98 -17.57
N ILE A 42 16.47 -4.18 -17.31
CA ILE A 42 15.58 -5.00 -18.13
C ILE A 42 15.07 -4.23 -19.35
N ASN A 43 14.35 -3.12 -19.15
CA ASN A 43 13.64 -2.40 -20.22
C ASN A 43 14.58 -1.69 -21.19
N ARG A 44 15.79 -1.28 -20.80
CA ARG A 44 16.73 -0.57 -21.69
C ARG A 44 17.85 -1.44 -22.24
N GLY A 45 17.80 -2.75 -22.00
CA GLY A 45 18.83 -3.69 -22.47
C GLY A 45 20.22 -3.41 -21.91
N LYS A 46 20.34 -2.64 -20.81
CA LYS A 46 21.65 -2.33 -20.22
C LYS A 46 22.29 -3.61 -19.67
N ARG A 47 23.63 -3.64 -19.63
CA ARG A 47 24.41 -4.76 -19.04
C ARG A 47 23.88 -5.12 -17.65
N ALA A 48 24.00 -6.40 -17.31
CA ALA A 48 23.57 -6.90 -16.01
C ALA A 48 24.28 -6.08 -14.93
N VAL A 49 23.48 -5.51 -14.03
CA VAL A 49 23.97 -4.62 -12.98
C VAL A 49 24.54 -5.47 -11.84
N PRO A 50 25.63 -5.06 -11.17
CA PRO A 50 26.34 -5.87 -10.17
C PRO A 50 25.44 -6.55 -9.13
N PHE A 51 24.38 -5.87 -8.67
CA PHE A 51 23.45 -6.42 -7.69
C PHE A 51 22.66 -7.64 -8.19
N MET A 52 22.51 -7.82 -9.51
CA MET A 52 21.84 -9.00 -10.08
C MET A 52 22.68 -10.27 -9.92
N PHE A 53 23.99 -10.14 -9.80
CA PHE A 53 24.89 -11.26 -9.55
C PHE A 53 24.94 -11.63 -8.07
N SER A 54 24.78 -10.65 -7.17
CA SER A 54 24.84 -10.86 -5.72
C SER A 54 23.52 -11.31 -5.08
N ASN A 55 22.41 -11.32 -5.83
CA ASN A 55 21.09 -11.69 -5.33
C ASN A 55 20.45 -12.78 -6.19
N ASP A 56 19.70 -13.66 -5.56
CA ASP A 56 18.98 -14.77 -6.19
C ASP A 56 17.52 -14.42 -6.43
N ALA A 57 16.94 -13.56 -5.58
CA ALA A 57 15.54 -13.17 -5.65
C ALA A 57 15.32 -11.65 -5.63
N PHE A 58 14.34 -11.17 -6.40
CA PHE A 58 14.02 -9.75 -6.58
C PHE A 58 12.53 -9.50 -6.45
N PHE A 59 12.11 -8.67 -5.50
CA PHE A 59 10.71 -8.35 -5.25
C PHE A 59 10.46 -6.84 -5.30
N ASP A 60 9.18 -6.45 -5.42
CA ASP A 60 8.77 -5.05 -5.58
C ASP A 60 9.28 -4.45 -6.89
N LEU A 61 9.20 -5.26 -7.96
CA LEU A 61 9.59 -4.82 -9.29
C LEU A 61 8.65 -3.71 -9.78
N PRO A 62 9.15 -2.75 -10.56
CA PRO A 62 8.30 -1.71 -11.12
C PRO A 62 7.20 -2.29 -12.03
N GLU A 63 5.99 -1.73 -11.94
CA GLU A 63 4.78 -2.27 -12.58
C GLU A 63 4.84 -2.21 -14.13
N ASP A 64 5.66 -1.31 -14.65
CA ASP A 64 5.99 -1.09 -16.07
C ASP A 64 7.23 -1.87 -16.54
N ILE A 65 7.65 -2.91 -15.80
CA ILE A 65 8.70 -3.80 -16.26
C ILE A 65 8.24 -4.54 -17.53
N ASP A 66 9.13 -4.65 -18.51
CA ASP A 66 8.88 -5.42 -19.73
C ASP A 66 9.03 -6.91 -19.40
N HIS A 67 7.90 -7.62 -19.32
CA HIS A 67 7.84 -9.02 -18.92
C HIS A 67 8.42 -9.94 -20.00
N GLU A 68 8.36 -9.55 -21.27
CA GLU A 68 8.91 -10.31 -22.38
C GLU A 68 10.43 -10.28 -22.33
N ARG A 69 11.00 -9.08 -22.19
CA ARG A 69 12.46 -8.92 -21.99
C ARG A 69 12.94 -9.58 -20.71
N LEU A 70 12.13 -9.56 -19.66
CA LEU A 70 12.47 -10.23 -18.41
C LEU A 70 12.58 -11.75 -18.62
N LEU A 71 11.61 -12.35 -19.30
CA LEU A 71 11.58 -13.78 -19.63
C LEU A 71 12.69 -14.18 -20.61
N GLU A 72 12.95 -13.36 -21.63
CA GLU A 72 14.04 -13.56 -22.59
C GLU A 72 15.40 -13.58 -21.87
N ARG A 73 15.61 -12.64 -20.94
CA ARG A 73 16.88 -12.49 -20.23
C ARG A 73 17.08 -13.51 -19.12
N PHE A 74 16.00 -14.01 -18.54
CA PHE A 74 16.01 -15.02 -17.49
C PHE A 74 15.10 -16.19 -17.85
N PRO A 75 15.49 -16.97 -18.89
CA PRO A 75 14.65 -18.03 -19.44
C PRO A 75 14.42 -19.18 -18.45
N ASP A 76 15.31 -19.32 -17.48
CA ASP A 76 15.26 -20.35 -16.45
C ASP A 76 14.79 -19.80 -15.10
N ALA A 77 14.25 -18.59 -14.98
CA ALA A 77 13.80 -18.05 -13.69
C ALA A 77 12.45 -18.63 -13.21
N ARG A 78 12.12 -18.43 -11.93
CA ARG A 78 10.76 -18.61 -11.37
C ARG A 78 10.15 -17.23 -11.08
N TYR A 79 8.86 -17.10 -11.29
CA TYR A 79 8.12 -15.84 -11.16
C TYR A 79 6.96 -16.01 -10.19
N ILE A 80 6.87 -15.12 -9.20
CA ILE A 80 5.82 -15.15 -8.18
C ILE A 80 5.00 -13.87 -8.32
N MET A 81 3.75 -14.00 -8.77
CA MET A 81 2.78 -12.91 -8.77
C MET A 81 1.91 -13.01 -7.52
N THR A 82 2.23 -12.19 -6.52
CA THR A 82 1.35 -12.03 -5.35
C THR A 82 0.11 -11.25 -5.73
N THR A 83 -1.05 -11.77 -5.36
CA THR A 83 -2.36 -11.13 -5.61
C THR A 83 -3.07 -10.82 -4.30
N ARG A 84 -4.15 -10.06 -4.39
CA ARG A 84 -5.04 -9.73 -3.27
C ARG A 84 -6.40 -9.36 -3.82
N ASP A 85 -7.46 -9.65 -3.07
CA ASP A 85 -8.79 -9.10 -3.35
C ASP A 85 -8.71 -7.59 -3.65
N THR A 86 -9.33 -7.19 -4.77
CA THR A 86 -9.20 -5.82 -5.30
C THR A 86 -9.72 -4.78 -4.32
N LYS A 87 -10.82 -5.07 -3.59
CA LYS A 87 -11.34 -4.14 -2.61
C LYS A 87 -10.36 -3.97 -1.44
N GLN A 88 -9.89 -5.06 -0.86
CA GLN A 88 -8.90 -5.01 0.22
C GLN A 88 -7.57 -4.37 -0.21
N TRP A 89 -7.18 -4.55 -1.48
CA TRP A 89 -6.00 -3.92 -2.05
C TRP A 89 -6.16 -2.40 -2.17
N VAL A 90 -7.31 -1.91 -2.65
CA VAL A 90 -7.63 -0.47 -2.65
C VAL A 90 -7.58 0.11 -1.24
N ASP A 91 -8.18 -0.58 -0.27
CA ASP A 91 -8.18 -0.15 1.14
C ASP A 91 -6.74 -0.02 1.67
N SER A 92 -5.88 -0.99 1.34
CA SER A 92 -4.45 -1.00 1.68
C SER A 92 -3.67 0.16 1.04
N ARG A 93 -3.99 0.54 -0.20
CA ARG A 93 -3.41 1.72 -0.87
C ARG A 93 -3.86 3.03 -0.24
N ILE A 94 -5.16 3.17 0.08
CA ILE A 94 -5.68 4.36 0.78
C ILE A 94 -4.93 4.56 2.10
N ILE A 95 -4.81 3.52 2.93
CA ILE A 95 -4.07 3.58 4.20
C ILE A 95 -2.61 3.98 3.96
N HIS A 96 -1.98 3.46 2.91
CA HIS A 96 -0.61 3.81 2.57
C HIS A 96 -0.45 5.29 2.19
N VAL A 97 -1.35 5.83 1.38
CA VAL A 97 -1.37 7.25 0.99
C VAL A 97 -1.57 8.14 2.22
N LEU A 98 -2.52 7.80 3.09
CA LEU A 98 -2.75 8.53 4.34
C LEU A 98 -1.50 8.50 5.23
N HIS A 99 -0.85 7.35 5.36
CA HIS A 99 0.39 7.21 6.10
C HIS A 99 1.52 8.07 5.51
N ASN A 100 1.62 8.14 4.18
CA ASN A 100 2.61 8.98 3.52
C ASN A 100 2.38 10.47 3.76
N ARG A 101 1.13 10.93 3.59
CA ARG A 101 0.72 12.32 3.83
C ARG A 101 0.93 12.74 5.27
N THR A 102 0.59 11.86 6.22
CA THR A 102 0.50 12.24 7.63
C THR A 102 1.75 11.88 8.42
N VAL A 103 2.26 10.64 8.33
CA VAL A 103 3.34 10.15 9.20
C VAL A 103 4.70 10.43 8.60
N THR A 104 4.93 10.02 7.35
CA THR A 104 6.28 10.07 6.74
C THR A 104 6.61 11.40 6.09
N GLY A 105 5.60 12.21 5.72
CA GLY A 105 5.80 13.47 5.00
C GLY A 105 6.31 13.29 3.56
N LYS A 106 6.20 12.07 3.00
CA LYS A 106 6.59 11.82 1.61
C LYS A 106 5.71 12.61 0.64
N ARG A 107 6.32 13.17 -0.41
CA ARG A 107 5.63 13.90 -1.49
C ARG A 107 5.20 13.02 -2.66
N SER A 108 5.63 11.76 -2.69
CA SER A 108 5.24 10.77 -3.69
C SER A 108 4.25 9.78 -3.09
N TRP A 109 3.46 9.14 -3.96
CA TRP A 109 2.40 8.21 -3.54
C TRP A 109 1.42 8.87 -2.55
N THR A 110 1.01 10.08 -2.89
CA THR A 110 0.11 10.90 -2.08
C THR A 110 -1.24 11.12 -2.73
N GLU A 111 -1.47 10.75 -3.98
CA GLU A 111 -2.77 10.92 -4.64
C GLU A 111 -3.69 9.74 -4.36
N ILE A 112 -5.01 9.94 -4.41
CA ILE A 112 -6.00 8.87 -4.27
C ILE A 112 -6.89 8.91 -5.51
N ASP A 113 -6.71 7.91 -6.38
CA ASP A 113 -7.61 7.64 -7.50
C ASP A 113 -7.92 6.15 -7.51
N THR A 114 -9.01 5.79 -6.84
CA THR A 114 -9.38 4.38 -6.66
C THR A 114 -9.84 3.71 -7.95
N GLN A 115 -10.29 4.47 -8.94
CA GLN A 115 -10.71 3.93 -10.23
C GLN A 115 -9.49 3.66 -11.11
N ALA A 116 -8.55 4.61 -11.18
CA ALA A 116 -7.29 4.39 -11.88
C ALA A 116 -6.52 3.20 -11.30
N TRP A 117 -6.46 3.08 -9.97
CA TRP A 117 -5.78 1.95 -9.32
C TRP A 117 -6.41 0.59 -9.65
N ARG A 118 -7.75 0.52 -9.74
CA ARG A 118 -8.43 -0.73 -10.11
C ARG A 118 -8.05 -1.16 -11.52
N ARG A 119 -8.06 -0.21 -12.47
CA ARG A 119 -7.63 -0.46 -13.85
C ARG A 119 -6.16 -0.88 -13.90
N GLU A 120 -5.28 -0.15 -13.23
CA GLU A 120 -3.84 -0.46 -13.13
C GLU A 120 -3.59 -1.90 -12.65
N LYS A 121 -4.28 -2.33 -11.59
CA LYS A 121 -4.16 -3.70 -11.07
C LYS A 121 -4.67 -4.73 -12.08
N GLU A 122 -5.84 -4.51 -12.66
CA GLU A 122 -6.46 -5.42 -13.63
C GLU A 122 -5.60 -5.56 -14.89
N GLU A 123 -5.17 -4.44 -15.47
CA GLU A 123 -4.28 -4.40 -16.63
C GLU A 123 -2.95 -5.09 -16.36
N HIS A 124 -2.36 -4.90 -15.17
CA HIS A 124 -1.12 -5.58 -14.80
C HIS A 124 -1.31 -7.09 -14.65
N GLU A 125 -2.32 -7.54 -13.91
CA GLU A 125 -2.57 -8.97 -13.68
C GLU A 125 -2.93 -9.70 -14.99
N SER A 126 -3.72 -9.06 -15.87
CA SER A 126 -4.06 -9.60 -17.19
C SER A 126 -2.83 -9.66 -18.10
N ARG A 127 -2.04 -8.58 -18.18
CA ARG A 127 -0.80 -8.53 -18.97
C ARG A 127 0.17 -9.63 -18.58
N VAL A 128 0.40 -9.84 -17.27
CA VAL A 128 1.26 -10.93 -16.79
C VAL A 128 0.76 -12.30 -17.29
N ARG A 129 -0.53 -12.60 -17.07
CA ARG A 129 -1.11 -13.90 -17.46
C ARG A 129 -1.01 -14.12 -18.97
N GLU A 130 -1.36 -13.12 -19.76
CA GLU A 130 -1.34 -13.18 -21.21
C GLU A 130 0.07 -13.35 -21.76
N THR A 131 1.05 -12.60 -21.24
CA THR A 131 2.46 -12.74 -21.65
C THR A 131 2.98 -14.14 -21.36
N PHE A 132 2.79 -14.66 -20.14
CA PHE A 132 3.28 -16.00 -19.77
C PHE A 132 2.57 -17.11 -20.55
N LYS A 133 1.26 -16.96 -20.81
CA LYS A 133 0.51 -17.90 -21.66
C LYS A 133 1.02 -17.89 -23.09
N ARG A 134 1.13 -16.70 -23.70
CA ARG A 134 1.55 -16.53 -25.09
C ARG A 134 2.97 -17.05 -25.34
N LEU A 135 3.87 -16.88 -24.37
CA LEU A 135 5.25 -17.37 -24.46
C LEU A 135 5.42 -18.83 -24.01
N GLY A 136 4.36 -19.52 -23.59
CA GLY A 136 4.42 -20.91 -23.15
C GLY A 136 5.25 -21.10 -21.85
N LYS A 137 5.21 -20.14 -20.93
CA LYS A 137 6.02 -20.10 -19.70
C LYS A 137 5.20 -20.23 -18.41
N LEU A 138 3.95 -20.72 -18.48
CA LEU A 138 3.05 -20.80 -17.32
C LEU A 138 3.60 -21.67 -16.18
N ASP A 139 4.42 -22.68 -16.48
CA ASP A 139 5.15 -23.51 -15.51
C ASP A 139 6.19 -22.71 -14.68
N GLN A 140 6.58 -21.54 -15.15
CA GLN A 140 7.48 -20.62 -14.47
C GLN A 140 6.74 -19.56 -13.66
N LEU A 141 5.39 -19.57 -13.62
CA LEU A 141 4.57 -18.58 -12.93
C LEU A 141 3.76 -19.19 -11.79
N LEU A 142 4.01 -18.73 -10.56
CA LEU A 142 3.15 -18.97 -9.41
C LEU A 142 2.29 -17.73 -9.14
N ILE A 143 0.98 -17.93 -9.09
CA ILE A 143 0.02 -16.90 -8.69
C ILE A 143 -0.53 -17.26 -7.32
N VAL A 144 -0.38 -16.37 -6.35
CA VAL A 144 -0.70 -16.68 -4.95
C VAL A 144 -1.21 -15.46 -4.18
N ASP A 145 -2.30 -15.64 -3.45
CA ASP A 145 -2.79 -14.65 -2.49
C ASP A 145 -2.22 -14.94 -1.11
N VAL A 146 -1.17 -14.20 -0.73
CA VAL A 146 -0.50 -14.33 0.57
C VAL A 146 -1.26 -13.60 1.69
N CYS A 147 -2.27 -12.80 1.36
CA CYS A 147 -3.01 -11.99 2.31
C CYS A 147 -4.22 -12.73 2.92
N SER A 148 -4.81 -13.66 2.18
CA SER A 148 -5.97 -14.44 2.65
C SER A 148 -5.57 -15.70 3.42
N ASP A 149 -4.56 -16.44 2.94
CA ASP A 149 -4.11 -17.69 3.56
C ASP A 149 -2.56 -17.77 3.53
N PRO A 150 -1.89 -17.14 4.52
CA PRO A 150 -0.42 -17.04 4.54
C PRO A 150 0.28 -18.39 4.61
N ASP A 151 -0.27 -19.37 5.34
CA ASP A 151 0.37 -20.68 5.54
C ASP A 151 0.27 -21.55 4.28
N LYS A 152 -0.89 -21.56 3.62
CA LYS A 152 -1.03 -22.21 2.32
C LYS A 152 -0.17 -21.54 1.26
N ALA A 153 -0.07 -20.22 1.29
CA ALA A 153 0.80 -19.48 0.39
C ALA A 153 2.29 -19.79 0.63
N ALA A 154 2.71 -19.90 1.90
CA ALA A 154 4.05 -20.31 2.29
C ALA A 154 4.42 -21.68 1.68
N GLN A 155 3.52 -22.66 1.83
CA GLN A 155 3.71 -23.99 1.26
C GLN A 155 3.86 -23.94 -0.26
N LYS A 156 2.93 -23.29 -0.95
CA LYS A 156 2.96 -23.15 -2.41
C LYS A 156 4.25 -22.50 -2.92
N ILE A 157 4.74 -21.49 -2.21
CA ILE A 157 5.99 -20.80 -2.58
C ILE A 157 7.19 -21.73 -2.36
N ALA A 158 7.27 -22.44 -1.24
CA ALA A 158 8.36 -23.39 -0.97
C ALA A 158 8.40 -24.51 -2.02
N ASP A 159 7.25 -25.13 -2.29
CA ASP A 159 7.12 -26.21 -3.29
C ASP A 159 7.52 -25.71 -4.69
N PHE A 160 7.03 -24.54 -5.09
CA PHE A 160 7.31 -23.95 -6.40
C PHE A 160 8.78 -23.56 -6.60
N LEU A 161 9.46 -23.20 -5.52
CA LEU A 161 10.89 -22.89 -5.52
C LEU A 161 11.75 -24.14 -5.29
N GLU A 162 11.15 -25.30 -5.02
CA GLU A 162 11.84 -26.56 -4.73
C GLU A 162 12.81 -26.41 -3.54
N LEU A 163 12.38 -25.64 -2.52
CA LEU A 163 13.16 -25.36 -1.30
C LEU A 163 12.49 -25.97 -0.07
N PRO A 164 13.26 -26.49 0.89
CA PRO A 164 12.70 -27.04 2.11
C PRO A 164 11.93 -25.94 2.86
N ARG A 165 10.67 -26.24 3.20
CA ARG A 165 9.92 -25.41 4.12
C ARG A 165 10.43 -25.68 5.53
N ASN A 166 10.98 -24.66 6.16
CA ASN A 166 11.26 -24.68 7.59
C ASN A 166 9.97 -24.37 8.36
N ASP A 167 9.87 -24.73 9.64
CA ASP A 167 8.73 -24.41 10.53
C ASP A 167 8.56 -22.90 10.82
N ILE A 168 9.21 -22.05 10.03
CA ILE A 168 9.15 -20.61 10.12
C ILE A 168 7.83 -20.15 9.51
N GLY A 169 6.95 -19.60 10.35
CA GLY A 169 5.66 -19.03 9.92
C GLY A 169 5.82 -17.91 8.89
N PHE A 170 4.77 -17.68 8.08
CA PHE A 170 4.82 -16.66 7.03
C PHE A 170 4.90 -15.24 7.61
N PRO A 171 5.91 -14.42 7.25
CA PRO A 171 6.07 -13.08 7.80
C PRO A 171 4.89 -12.16 7.50
N ARG A 172 4.43 -11.40 8.50
CA ARG A 172 3.39 -10.36 8.33
C ARG A 172 3.98 -8.96 8.51
N LEU A 173 4.39 -8.34 7.41
CA LEU A 173 5.12 -7.06 7.40
C LEU A 173 4.34 -5.97 6.67
N ASN A 174 4.65 -4.70 6.96
CA ASN A 174 4.10 -3.51 6.29
C ASN A 174 2.56 -3.46 6.25
N THR A 175 1.93 -3.87 7.35
CA THR A 175 0.47 -3.99 7.48
C THR A 175 -0.23 -2.63 7.50
N GLY A 176 -1.48 -2.60 7.02
CA GLY A 176 -2.34 -1.42 7.15
C GLY A 176 -2.65 -1.08 8.61
N GLU A 177 -2.84 -2.12 9.44
CA GLU A 177 -3.06 -2.02 10.88
C GLU A 177 -1.95 -1.21 11.60
N ARG A 178 -0.68 -1.58 11.41
CA ARG A 178 0.45 -0.86 11.98
C ARG A 178 0.51 0.59 11.50
N LYS A 179 0.17 0.85 10.24
CA LYS A 179 0.12 2.21 9.68
C LYS A 179 -1.00 3.03 10.30
N LEU A 180 -2.19 2.46 10.49
CA LEU A 180 -3.32 3.11 11.14
C LEU A 180 -2.99 3.45 12.60
N GLN A 181 -2.30 2.55 13.32
CA GLN A 181 -1.80 2.83 14.66
C GLN A 181 -0.87 4.06 14.67
N GLN A 182 0.13 4.10 13.80
CA GLN A 182 1.06 5.24 13.70
C GLN A 182 0.37 6.56 13.33
N ILE A 183 -0.62 6.50 12.43
CA ILE A 183 -1.47 7.65 12.10
C ILE A 183 -2.18 8.13 13.37
N SER A 184 -2.82 7.23 14.11
CA SER A 184 -3.53 7.54 15.36
C SER A 184 -2.61 8.18 16.40
N GLU A 185 -1.42 7.61 16.62
CA GLU A 185 -0.42 8.12 17.56
C GLU A 185 0.01 9.55 17.23
N LYS A 186 0.24 9.85 15.95
CA LYS A 186 0.62 11.21 15.52
C LYS A 186 -0.44 12.26 15.87
N PHE A 187 -1.71 11.93 15.70
CA PHE A 187 -2.81 12.84 16.06
C PHE A 187 -3.11 12.89 17.57
N LYS A 188 -2.78 11.84 18.32
CA LYS A 188 -2.85 11.86 19.80
C LYS A 188 -1.79 12.77 20.42
N CYS A 189 -0.55 12.74 19.94
CA CYS A 189 0.52 13.62 20.43
C CYS A 189 0.26 15.11 20.12
N SER A 190 -0.33 15.42 18.96
CA SER A 190 -0.68 16.78 18.57
C SER A 190 -1.68 17.46 19.53
N LYS A 191 -2.55 16.69 20.20
CA LYS A 191 -3.50 17.21 21.19
C LYS A 191 -2.88 17.53 22.56
N ARG A 192 -1.68 17.03 22.88
CA ARG A 192 -1.02 17.29 24.18
C ARG A 192 -0.15 18.55 24.16
N SER A 193 0.18 19.11 23.00
CA SER A 193 1.09 20.24 22.86
C SER A 193 0.42 21.62 22.76
N SER A 194 -0.88 21.75 23.04
CA SER A 194 -1.60 23.03 22.87
C SER A 194 -2.50 23.42 24.05
N PHE A 195 -2.09 23.16 25.29
CA PHE A 195 -2.78 23.71 26.47
C PHE A 195 -1.78 24.25 27.51
N SER A 196 -1.13 25.36 27.17
CA SER A 196 -0.55 26.29 28.14
C SER A 196 -0.78 27.70 27.62
N GLY A 197 -1.81 28.36 28.14
CA GLY A 197 -2.10 29.76 27.79
C GLY A 197 -3.58 30.08 27.80
N THR A 198 -4.15 30.21 29.00
CA THR A 198 -5.40 30.94 29.19
C THR A 198 -5.19 32.40 28.78
N LYS A 199 -5.66 32.79 27.59
CA LYS A 199 -6.05 34.17 27.31
C LYS A 199 -7.47 34.16 26.76
N LYS A 200 -8.36 34.78 27.53
CA LYS A 200 -9.76 35.10 27.19
C LYS A 200 -9.80 35.74 25.79
N PRO A 201 -10.67 35.32 24.88
CA PRO A 201 -10.89 36.08 23.64
C PRO A 201 -11.59 37.41 23.97
N PRO A 202 -11.23 38.52 23.31
CA PRO A 202 -11.97 39.76 23.43
C PRO A 202 -13.31 39.68 22.68
N ASN A 203 -14.31 40.39 23.19
CA ASN A 203 -15.62 40.59 22.56
C ASN A 203 -15.44 41.14 21.14
N TYR A 204 -16.15 40.54 20.17
CA TYR A 204 -16.34 41.09 18.84
C TYR A 204 -17.82 41.40 18.66
N GLU A 205 -18.13 42.68 18.46
CA GLU A 205 -19.41 43.18 17.94
C GLU A 205 -19.51 42.91 16.44
N GLU A 206 -20.71 42.59 15.98
CA GLU A 206 -21.05 42.28 14.59
C GLU A 206 -21.06 43.53 13.71
N SER A 207 -20.42 43.46 12.54
CA SER A 207 -20.69 44.36 11.41
C SER A 207 -20.73 43.57 10.11
N GLU A 208 -21.77 43.83 9.31
CA GLU A 208 -22.19 43.16 8.07
C GLU A 208 -21.24 43.33 6.85
N PRO A 209 -21.42 42.52 5.76
CA PRO A 209 -20.36 42.17 4.82
C PRO A 209 -20.32 43.03 3.56
N THR A 210 -19.12 43.26 3.01
CA THR A 210 -18.93 43.80 1.65
C THR A 210 -18.05 42.89 0.77
N SER A 211 -18.64 42.49 -0.35
CA SER A 211 -18.11 42.16 -1.69
C SER A 211 -16.87 41.26 -1.93
N THR A 212 -17.16 40.17 -2.68
CA THR A 212 -16.38 39.40 -3.69
C THR A 212 -15.14 38.56 -3.30
N PRO A 213 -15.09 37.24 -3.62
CA PRO A 213 -13.89 36.42 -3.54
C PRO A 213 -13.23 36.10 -4.92
N PRO A 214 -11.90 35.97 -5.01
CA PRO A 214 -11.23 35.41 -6.19
C PRO A 214 -11.01 33.89 -6.08
N MET A 215 -10.74 33.29 -7.24
CA MET A 215 -10.57 31.87 -7.51
C MET A 215 -9.59 31.11 -6.60
N SER A 216 -10.09 30.14 -5.84
CA SER A 216 -9.28 29.01 -5.32
C SER A 216 -10.08 27.70 -5.15
N HIS A 217 -11.09 27.50 -5.99
CA HIS A 217 -12.09 26.44 -5.82
C HIS A 217 -11.85 25.19 -6.68
N ARG A 218 -10.66 24.57 -6.61
CA ARG A 218 -10.44 23.21 -7.19
C ARG A 218 -9.63 22.22 -6.33
N LEU A 219 -9.09 22.63 -5.18
CA LEU A 219 -8.36 21.71 -4.28
C LEU A 219 -9.20 21.20 -3.09
N GLY A 220 -10.31 21.86 -2.74
CA GLY A 220 -11.15 21.50 -1.58
C GLY A 220 -12.15 20.36 -1.81
N GLN A 221 -12.61 20.14 -3.05
CA GLN A 221 -13.68 19.17 -3.32
C GLN A 221 -13.18 17.72 -3.40
N ASN A 222 -11.90 17.50 -3.75
CA ASN A 222 -11.28 16.16 -3.77
C ASN A 222 -10.93 15.62 -2.38
N LEU A 223 -10.81 16.49 -1.36
CA LEU A 223 -10.68 16.06 0.03
C LEU A 223 -12.01 15.48 0.57
N LEU A 224 -13.13 16.14 0.30
CA LEU A 224 -14.45 15.77 0.84
C LEU A 224 -15.01 14.45 0.26
N LEU A 225 -14.72 14.12 -1.00
CA LEU A 225 -15.05 12.82 -1.60
C LEU A 225 -14.24 11.67 -0.98
N GLY A 226 -12.95 11.91 -0.69
CA GLY A 226 -12.11 10.98 0.05
C GLY A 226 -12.62 10.73 1.48
N PHE A 227 -13.11 11.78 2.15
CA PHE A 227 -13.72 11.67 3.48
C PHE A 227 -15.05 10.91 3.47
N ARG A 228 -15.90 11.04 2.44
CA ARG A 228 -17.18 10.31 2.36
C ARG A 228 -17.00 8.81 2.07
N GLN A 229 -16.00 8.45 1.24
CA GLN A 229 -15.65 7.03 1.03
C GLN A 229 -14.91 6.44 2.25
N ALA A 230 -14.03 7.20 2.88
CA ALA A 230 -13.43 6.83 4.16
C ALA A 230 -14.48 6.72 5.27
N ARG A 231 -15.54 7.54 5.28
CA ARG A 231 -16.62 7.49 6.28
C ARG A 231 -17.41 6.19 6.21
N LYS A 232 -17.79 5.73 5.01
CA LYS A 232 -18.44 4.40 4.84
C LYS A 232 -17.51 3.24 5.22
N PHE A 233 -16.20 3.42 5.04
CA PHE A 233 -15.18 2.45 5.45
C PHE A 233 -14.95 2.42 6.96
N LEU A 234 -14.95 3.61 7.57
CA LEU A 234 -14.79 3.82 8.99
C LEU A 234 -16.01 3.28 9.74
N THR A 235 -17.23 3.38 9.21
CA THR A 235 -18.44 2.81 9.86
C THR A 235 -18.32 1.29 10.14
N LYS A 236 -17.57 0.54 9.33
CA LYS A 236 -17.35 -0.91 9.55
C LYS A 236 -16.28 -1.21 10.62
N TYR A 237 -15.38 -0.26 10.90
CA TYR A 237 -14.37 -0.33 11.97
C TYR A 237 -14.68 0.62 13.15
N TRP A 238 -15.84 1.28 13.12
CA TRP A 238 -16.30 2.33 14.03
C TRP A 238 -16.63 1.78 15.42
N ASN A 239 -16.92 0.49 15.57
CA ASN A 239 -17.23 -0.09 16.87
C ASN A 239 -16.01 -0.15 17.81
N LEU A 240 -14.77 -0.13 17.28
CA LEU A 240 -13.56 0.04 18.09
C LEU A 240 -13.31 1.52 18.46
N THR A 241 -13.91 2.46 17.74
CA THR A 241 -13.82 3.91 18.00
C THR A 241 -14.98 4.41 18.86
N LEU A 242 -16.15 3.75 18.85
CA LEU A 242 -17.30 4.08 19.70
C LEU A 242 -17.00 3.86 21.18
N ALA A 243 -16.28 2.79 21.53
CA ALA A 243 -15.80 2.58 22.90
C ALA A 243 -14.83 3.70 23.38
N PHE A 244 -14.18 4.40 22.44
CA PHE A 244 -13.33 5.56 22.71
C PHE A 244 -14.12 6.88 22.76
N CYS A 245 -15.23 6.98 22.01
CA CYS A 245 -16.08 8.17 21.97
C CYS A 245 -17.15 8.20 23.08
N GLU A 246 -17.58 7.06 23.63
CA GLU A 246 -18.55 7.02 24.73
C GLU A 246 -17.97 7.47 26.08
N ARG A 247 -16.63 7.43 26.28
CA ARG A 247 -15.98 7.88 27.52
C ARG A 247 -15.65 9.37 27.59
N VAL A 248 -15.96 10.16 26.57
CA VAL A 248 -15.69 11.61 26.55
C VAL A 248 -16.98 12.38 26.24
N ARG A 249 -17.93 12.34 27.19
CA ARG A 249 -19.05 13.28 27.27
C ARG A 249 -19.15 13.87 28.68
N PHE A 250 -18.67 15.10 28.83
CA PHE A 250 -19.14 16.15 29.76
C PHE A 250 -18.53 17.43 29.15
N GLN A 251 -19.27 18.46 28.71
CA GLN A 251 -20.37 19.17 29.36
C GLN A 251 -21.43 19.71 28.36
N SER A 252 -22.62 19.93 28.91
CA SER A 252 -23.94 20.37 28.36
C SER A 252 -24.04 21.90 28.10
N PRO A 253 -25.20 22.54 27.78
CA PRO A 253 -26.43 22.17 27.04
C PRO A 253 -26.79 23.21 25.93
N ILE A 254 -27.84 22.95 25.11
CA ILE A 254 -29.01 23.85 24.82
C ILE A 254 -29.68 23.54 23.46
N LEU A 255 -30.92 23.03 23.59
CA LEU A 255 -32.16 23.17 22.81
C LEU A 255 -32.16 23.07 21.26
N LEU A 256 -32.67 21.93 20.77
CA LEU A 256 -33.37 21.80 19.48
C LEU A 256 -34.86 22.06 19.71
N LYS A 257 -35.44 23.06 19.04
CA LYS A 257 -36.89 23.10 18.77
C LYS A 257 -37.22 22.07 17.69
N ARG A 258 -38.20 21.22 17.98
CA ARG A 258 -38.88 20.35 17.02
C ARG A 258 -40.03 21.13 16.40
N GLU A 259 -40.16 21.07 15.09
CA GLU A 259 -41.43 21.12 14.33
C GLU A 259 -41.18 20.16 13.14
N GLU A 260 -41.81 18.99 13.16
CA GLU A 260 -43.03 18.62 12.42
C GLU A 260 -42.82 18.56 10.90
#